data_AF-B5U8Q4-F1
#
_entry.id   AF-B5U8Q4-F1
#
_cell.length_a   1.000
_cell.length_b   1.000
_cell.length_c   1.000
_cell.angle_alpha   90.00
_cell.angle_beta   90.00
_cell.angle_gamma   90.00
#
_symmetry.space_group_name_H-M   'P 1'
#
loop_
_entity.id
_entity.type
_entity.pdbx_description
1 polymer ?
#
loop_
_entity_poly.entity_id
_entity_poly.type
_entity_poly.pdbx_seq_one_letter_code
_entity_poly.pdbx_strand_id
1 'polypeptide(L)'
;MTDGNLLEIGNEYRLTNSSLSDIVLTIREVMRIFKTRYFHRWAKSENLSDSQLKTAISELMKGLHDGDLGSYIYKKRIPILGKGKRGGLRTIIAYRAEDKAFFVYGYAKNVQANITPKEKEAYKKLSKTYFDMKELELQSLLKIGELIEVL
;
A
#
# COMPACT_ATOMS: atom_id res chain seq x y z
N MET A 1 30.50 -3.88 -15.85
CA MET A 1 29.90 -4.36 -17.11
C MET A 1 28.51 -3.77 -17.14
N THR A 2 28.25 -2.87 -18.08
CA THR A 2 27.06 -2.01 -18.15
C THR A 2 25.79 -2.84 -18.39
N ASP A 3 24.78 -2.66 -17.54
CA ASP A 3 23.45 -3.23 -17.71
C ASP A 3 22.83 -2.68 -19.01
N GLY A 4 22.88 -3.48 -20.07
CA GLY A 4 22.58 -3.08 -21.46
C GLY A 4 21.11 -2.91 -21.82
N ASN A 5 20.28 -2.37 -20.91
CA ASN A 5 18.83 -2.27 -21.13
C ASN A 5 18.30 -0.83 -21.25
N LEU A 6 19.10 0.21 -21.03
CA LEU A 6 18.69 1.61 -21.21
C LEU A 6 19.33 2.19 -22.48
N LEU A 7 18.50 2.68 -23.42
CA LEU A 7 18.95 3.59 -24.47
C LEU A 7 18.57 5.02 -24.11
N GLU A 8 19.54 5.92 -24.21
CA GLU A 8 19.33 7.37 -24.08
C GLU A 8 18.89 7.92 -25.45
N ILE A 9 17.74 8.60 -25.48
CA ILE A 9 17.17 9.19 -26.69
C ILE A 9 16.77 10.63 -26.37
N GLY A 10 17.70 11.57 -26.56
CA GLY A 10 17.52 12.95 -26.11
C GLY A 10 17.56 13.05 -24.58
N ASN A 11 16.61 13.76 -23.96
CA ASN A 11 16.49 13.88 -22.48
C ASN A 11 15.67 12.75 -21.82
N GLU A 12 15.38 11.67 -22.56
CA GLU A 12 14.60 10.53 -22.06
C GLU A 12 15.38 9.23 -22.18
N TYR A 13 15.16 8.32 -21.22
CA TYR A 13 15.70 6.97 -21.23
C TYR A 13 14.60 5.97 -21.60
N ARG A 14 14.84 5.12 -22.60
CA ARG A 14 13.93 4.03 -22.99
C ARG A 14 14.54 2.67 -22.69
N LEU A 15 13.74 1.78 -22.10
CA LEU A 15 14.11 0.38 -21.93
C LEU A 15 14.01 -0.33 -23.28
N THR A 16 15.11 -0.91 -23.75
CA THR A 16 15.11 -1.69 -24.98
C THR A 16 15.13 -3.16 -24.66
N ASN A 17 14.08 -3.87 -25.09
CA ASN A 17 13.82 -5.31 -24.89
C ASN A 17 13.04 -5.69 -23.62
N SER A 18 12.17 -4.82 -23.11
CA SER A 18 11.13 -5.23 -22.17
C SER A 18 9.88 -5.68 -22.93
N SER A 19 9.27 -6.82 -22.53
CA SER A 19 7.98 -7.25 -23.08
C SER A 19 6.93 -6.17 -22.84
N LEU A 20 5.89 -6.08 -23.68
CA LEU A 20 4.71 -5.26 -23.35
C LEU A 20 4.13 -5.65 -21.99
N SER A 21 4.20 -6.93 -21.62
CA SER A 21 3.84 -7.38 -20.27
C SER A 21 4.71 -6.73 -19.21
N ASP A 22 6.01 -6.60 -19.44
CA ASP A 22 7.00 -6.06 -18.50
C ASP A 22 6.94 -4.54 -18.44
N ILE A 23 6.67 -3.86 -19.56
CA ILE A 23 6.41 -2.42 -19.61
C ILE A 23 5.10 -2.12 -18.89
N VAL A 24 4.04 -2.89 -19.16
CA VAL A 24 2.75 -2.75 -18.46
C VAL A 24 2.90 -3.15 -16.99
N LEU A 25 3.73 -4.16 -16.65
CA LEU A 25 4.05 -4.49 -15.25
C LEU A 25 4.78 -3.32 -14.60
N THR A 26 5.80 -2.77 -15.26
CA THR A 26 6.62 -1.66 -14.76
C THR A 26 5.78 -0.41 -14.57
N ILE A 27 4.88 -0.08 -15.51
CA ILE A 27 3.92 1.03 -15.41
C ILE A 27 2.87 0.75 -14.32
N ARG A 28 2.41 -0.51 -14.16
CA ARG A 28 1.51 -0.92 -13.08
C ARG A 28 2.21 -1.03 -11.72
N GLU A 29 3.53 -1.14 -11.67
CA GLU A 29 4.33 -1.30 -10.45
C GLU A 29 4.72 0.03 -9.79
N VAL A 30 4.48 1.18 -10.41
CA VAL A 30 4.74 2.49 -9.78
C VAL A 30 3.53 3.02 -9.00
N MET A 31 2.71 2.13 -8.41
CA MET A 31 1.70 2.62 -7.46
C MET A 31 2.39 3.18 -6.23
N ARG A 32 2.12 4.44 -5.89
CA ARG A 32 2.60 5.03 -4.64
C ARG A 32 1.84 4.45 -3.46
N ILE A 33 2.60 4.02 -2.46
CA ILE A 33 2.09 3.36 -1.28
C ILE A 33 2.48 4.19 -0.06
N PHE A 34 1.48 4.55 0.73
CA PHE A 34 1.65 5.35 1.94
C PHE A 34 1.21 4.56 3.17
N LYS A 35 1.71 4.98 4.32
CA LYS A 35 1.26 4.56 5.64
C LYS A 35 1.04 5.78 6.50
N THR A 36 -0.02 5.76 7.31
CA THR A 36 -0.23 6.81 8.32
C THR A 36 0.85 6.76 9.38
N ARG A 37 1.10 7.88 10.08
CA ARG A 37 2.01 7.90 11.23
C ARG A 37 1.66 6.84 12.28
N TYR A 38 0.37 6.65 12.54
CA TYR A 38 -0.11 5.61 13.45
C TYR A 38 0.29 4.22 12.94
N PHE A 39 -0.06 3.90 11.69
CA PHE A 39 0.24 2.60 11.10
C PHE A 39 1.75 2.35 11.07
N HIS A 40 2.56 3.35 10.75
CA HIS A 40 4.01 3.25 10.74
C HIS A 40 4.58 2.82 12.10
N ARG A 41 4.11 3.43 13.20
CA ARG A 41 4.54 3.07 14.56
C ARG A 41 4.12 1.66 14.92
N TRP A 42 2.87 1.30 14.60
CA TRP A 42 2.35 -0.04 14.86
C TRP A 42 3.07 -1.12 14.02
N ALA A 43 3.31 -0.86 12.73
CA ALA A 43 4.04 -1.76 11.84
C ALA A 43 5.45 -2.03 12.36
N LYS A 44 6.14 -1.00 12.88
CA LYS A 44 7.43 -1.15 13.56
C LYS A 44 7.35 -2.06 14.77
N SER A 45 6.34 -1.93 15.64
CA SER A 45 6.19 -2.83 16.81
C SER A 45 5.92 -4.28 16.43
N GLU A 46 5.35 -4.52 15.25
CA GLU A 46 5.05 -5.87 14.73
C GLU A 46 6.15 -6.42 13.80
N ASN A 47 7.27 -5.71 13.64
CA ASN A 47 8.35 -6.02 12.70
C ASN A 47 7.85 -6.22 11.24
N LEU A 48 6.87 -5.41 10.84
CA LEU A 48 6.31 -5.44 9.51
C LEU A 48 7.13 -4.53 8.58
N SER A 49 7.80 -5.15 7.61
CA SER A 49 8.70 -4.48 6.67
C SER A 49 7.97 -3.88 5.46
N ASP A 50 8.61 -2.90 4.82
CA ASP A 50 8.07 -2.24 3.63
C ASP A 50 7.93 -3.21 2.43
N SER A 51 8.79 -4.21 2.31
CA SER A 51 8.65 -5.27 1.29
C SER A 51 7.39 -6.12 1.49
N GLN A 52 7.01 -6.41 2.74
CA GLN A 52 5.75 -7.09 3.06
C GLN A 52 4.54 -6.20 2.75
N LEU A 53 4.63 -4.89 2.99
CA LEU A 53 3.57 -3.94 2.62
C LEU A 53 3.39 -3.88 1.10
N LYS A 54 4.48 -3.77 0.33
CA LYS A 54 4.46 -3.82 -1.14
C LYS A 54 3.85 -5.12 -1.65
N THR A 55 4.23 -6.26 -1.08
CA THR A 55 3.64 -7.56 -1.41
C THR A 55 2.13 -7.57 -1.17
N ALA A 56 1.69 -7.04 -0.03
CA ALA A 56 0.26 -6.96 0.28
C ALA A 56 -0.54 -6.10 -0.71
N ILE A 57 0.06 -5.01 -1.24
CA ILE A 57 -0.54 -4.20 -2.30
C ILE A 57 -0.54 -4.93 -3.64
N SER A 58 0.55 -5.61 -4.02
CA SER A 58 0.60 -6.44 -5.24
C SER A 58 -0.48 -7.53 -5.24
N GLU A 59 -0.70 -8.15 -4.09
CA GLU A 59 -1.79 -9.11 -3.91
C GLU A 59 -3.18 -8.44 -4.03
N LEU A 60 -3.38 -7.26 -3.43
CA LEU A 60 -4.61 -6.49 -3.57
C LEU A 60 -4.90 -6.13 -5.03
N MET A 61 -3.89 -5.72 -5.80
CA MET A 61 -4.00 -5.43 -7.22
C MET A 61 -4.44 -6.65 -8.04
N LYS A 62 -4.14 -7.86 -7.56
CA LYS A 62 -4.58 -9.13 -8.15
C LYS A 62 -5.95 -9.59 -7.62
N GLY A 63 -6.65 -8.75 -6.85
CA GLY A 63 -7.93 -9.06 -6.23
C GLY A 63 -7.83 -9.96 -4.97
N LEU A 64 -6.62 -10.22 -4.46
CA LEU A 64 -6.42 -11.07 -3.29
C LEU A 64 -6.56 -10.24 -2.01
N HIS A 65 -7.74 -10.27 -1.41
CA HIS A 65 -8.05 -9.58 -0.16
C HIS A 65 -8.89 -10.41 0.81
N ASP A 66 -8.86 -10.05 2.09
CA ASP A 66 -9.59 -10.75 3.16
C ASP A 66 -10.96 -10.14 3.46
N GLY A 67 -11.35 -9.12 2.68
CA GLY A 67 -12.69 -8.55 2.67
C GLY A 67 -12.71 -7.14 2.11
N ASP A 68 -13.68 -6.87 1.25
CA ASP A 68 -14.03 -5.53 0.80
C ASP A 68 -15.02 -4.90 1.79
N LEU A 69 -14.69 -3.72 2.30
CA LEU A 69 -15.52 -2.95 3.24
C LEU A 69 -16.28 -1.79 2.55
N GLY A 70 -16.10 -1.63 1.23
CA GLY A 70 -16.69 -0.58 0.41
C GLY A 70 -15.91 0.73 0.46
N SER A 71 -16.21 1.62 -0.50
CA SER A 71 -15.56 2.94 -0.65
C SER A 71 -14.03 2.85 -0.66
N TYR A 72 -13.49 1.90 -1.43
CA TYR A 72 -12.06 1.65 -1.59
C TYR A 72 -11.35 1.20 -0.31
N ILE A 73 -12.06 0.76 0.72
CA ILE A 73 -11.47 0.20 1.93
C ILE A 73 -11.45 -1.33 1.86
N TYR A 74 -10.25 -1.89 2.00
CA TYR A 74 -10.01 -3.32 2.01
C TYR A 74 -9.37 -3.76 3.32
N LYS A 75 -9.76 -4.97 3.74
CA LYS A 75 -9.07 -5.71 4.80
C LYS A 75 -8.08 -6.67 4.15
N LYS A 76 -6.84 -6.67 4.63
CA LYS A 76 -5.77 -7.53 4.13
C LYS A 76 -5.03 -8.19 5.28
N ARG A 77 -4.71 -9.47 5.13
CA ARG A 77 -3.84 -10.21 6.04
C ARG A 77 -2.44 -10.21 5.48
N ILE A 78 -1.48 -9.90 6.34
CA ILE A 78 -0.06 -9.93 6.01
C ILE A 78 0.61 -10.98 6.89
N PRO A 79 1.30 -11.98 6.30
CA PRO A 79 1.99 -13.00 7.06
C PRO A 79 3.21 -12.40 7.78
N ILE A 80 3.44 -12.84 9.02
CA ILE A 80 4.66 -12.53 9.77
C ILE A 80 5.62 -13.71 9.58
N LEU A 81 6.83 -13.46 9.10
CA LEU A 81 7.89 -14.46 9.00
C LEU A 81 8.21 -15.02 10.40
N GLY A 82 8.32 -16.36 10.51
CA GLY A 82 8.66 -17.03 11.78
C GLY A 82 7.51 -17.22 12.78
N LYS A 83 6.32 -16.65 12.54
CA LYS A 83 5.10 -17.01 13.27
C LYS A 83 4.20 -17.84 12.35
N GLY A 84 3.89 -19.08 12.73
CA GLY A 84 3.11 -20.02 11.91
C GLY A 84 1.76 -19.46 11.42
N LYS A 85 1.10 -20.17 10.48
CA LYS A 85 -0.14 -19.79 9.74
C LYS A 85 -1.26 -19.10 10.54
N ARG A 86 -1.27 -19.19 11.88
CA ARG A 86 -2.30 -18.63 12.78
C ARG A 86 -2.05 -17.18 13.23
N GLY A 87 -0.88 -16.59 12.97
CA GLY A 87 -0.43 -15.30 13.53
C GLY A 87 -0.43 -14.08 12.61
N GLY A 88 -1.08 -14.13 11.44
CA GLY A 88 -1.06 -13.02 10.48
C GLY A 88 -1.65 -11.71 11.03
N LEU A 89 -1.03 -10.59 10.65
CA LEU A 89 -1.48 -9.24 10.95
C LEU A 89 -2.65 -8.87 10.07
N ARG A 90 -3.66 -8.17 10.61
CA ARG A 90 -4.77 -7.62 9.81
C ARG A 90 -4.55 -6.13 9.62
N THR A 91 -4.70 -5.67 8.38
CA THR A 91 -4.55 -4.27 8.01
C THR A 91 -5.80 -3.78 7.32
N ILE A 92 -6.10 -2.50 7.51
CA ILE A 92 -7.10 -1.73 6.79
C ILE A 92 -6.37 -0.83 5.81
N ILE A 93 -6.71 -0.98 4.55
CA ILE A 93 -6.02 -0.34 3.44
C ILE A 93 -7.06 0.44 2.62
N ALA A 94 -6.84 1.73 2.41
CA ALA A 94 -7.54 2.47 1.37
C ALA A 94 -6.79 2.25 0.06
N TYR A 95 -7.42 1.61 -0.92
CA TYR A 95 -6.78 1.22 -2.18
C TYR A 95 -7.70 1.53 -3.36
N ARG A 96 -7.19 2.31 -4.30
CA ARG A 96 -7.82 2.58 -5.59
C ARG A 96 -6.85 2.16 -6.68
N ALA A 97 -7.29 1.24 -7.55
CA ALA A 97 -6.50 0.76 -8.67
C ALA A 97 -6.01 1.94 -9.53
N GLU A 98 -4.78 1.83 -10.03
CA GLU A 98 -4.14 2.83 -10.91
C GLU A 98 -3.96 4.23 -10.30
N ASP A 99 -4.14 4.38 -8.98
CA ASP A 99 -3.88 5.63 -8.26
C ASP A 99 -2.88 5.42 -7.12
N LYS A 100 -3.36 5.05 -5.93
CA LYS A 100 -2.53 4.95 -4.73
C LYS A 100 -3.12 4.04 -3.67
N ALA A 101 -2.28 3.66 -2.72
CA ALA A 101 -2.66 2.87 -1.56
C ALA A 101 -2.24 3.56 -0.25
N PHE A 102 -3.09 3.45 0.78
CA PHE A 102 -2.81 3.94 2.12
C PHE A 102 -3.07 2.86 3.15
N PHE A 103 -2.03 2.46 3.88
CA PHE A 103 -2.18 1.68 5.10
C PHE A 103 -2.68 2.57 6.24
N VAL A 104 -3.94 2.36 6.64
CA VAL A 104 -4.65 3.22 7.59
C VAL A 104 -4.49 2.73 9.01
N TYR A 105 -4.77 1.44 9.23
CA TYR A 105 -4.85 0.82 10.54
C TYR A 105 -4.39 -0.63 10.50
N GLY A 106 -3.89 -1.14 11.62
CA GLY A 106 -3.46 -2.53 11.72
C GLY A 106 -3.64 -3.06 13.14
N TYR A 107 -3.91 -4.37 13.25
CA TYR A 107 -4.11 -5.05 14.53
C TYR A 107 -3.76 -6.55 14.43
N ALA A 108 -3.27 -7.10 15.54
CA ALA A 108 -3.01 -8.53 15.68
C ALA A 108 -4.31 -9.33 15.93
N LYS A 109 -4.29 -10.64 15.65
CA LYS A 109 -5.42 -11.54 15.95
C LYS A 109 -5.71 -11.54 17.47
N ASN A 110 -6.98 -11.48 17.84
CA ASN A 110 -7.52 -11.47 19.22
C ASN A 110 -7.47 -10.12 19.97
N VAL A 111 -6.96 -9.04 19.36
CA VAL A 111 -7.03 -7.69 19.96
C VAL A 111 -8.38 -7.03 19.68
N GLN A 112 -8.96 -7.28 18.50
CA GLN A 112 -10.26 -6.72 18.11
C GLN A 112 -11.10 -7.78 17.38
N ALA A 113 -12.31 -8.04 17.90
CA ALA A 113 -13.16 -9.12 17.41
C ALA A 113 -13.76 -8.81 16.03
N ASN A 114 -14.12 -7.56 15.75
CA ASN A 114 -14.66 -7.08 14.48
C ASN A 114 -14.47 -5.56 14.34
N ILE A 115 -14.42 -5.06 13.10
CA ILE A 115 -14.51 -3.62 12.80
C ILE A 115 -15.96 -3.19 13.04
N THR A 116 -16.17 -2.21 13.92
CA THR A 116 -17.50 -1.69 14.23
C THR A 116 -18.07 -0.91 13.03
N PRO A 117 -19.40 -0.75 12.93
CA PRO A 117 -20.00 0.10 11.90
C PRO A 117 -19.47 1.54 11.93
N LYS A 118 -19.22 2.08 13.14
CA LYS A 118 -18.67 3.43 13.31
C LYS A 118 -17.25 3.55 12.76
N GLU A 119 -16.37 2.59 13.06
CA GLU A 119 -15.01 2.55 12.50
C GLU A 119 -15.05 2.38 10.98
N LYS A 120 -15.92 1.49 10.48
CA LYS A 120 -16.11 1.29 9.04
C LYS A 120 -16.46 2.60 8.34
N GLU A 121 -17.44 3.35 8.85
CA GLU A 121 -17.81 4.64 8.28
C GLU A 121 -16.70 5.70 8.38
N ALA A 122 -15.93 5.69 9.48
CA ALA A 122 -14.76 6.56 9.60
C ALA A 122 -13.69 6.24 8.54
N TYR A 123 -13.40 4.97 8.28
CA TYR A 123 -12.47 4.56 7.24
C TYR A 123 -12.95 4.95 5.85
N LYS A 124 -14.24 4.79 5.54
CA LYS A 124 -14.79 5.22 4.24
C LYS A 124 -14.64 6.72 4.02
N LYS A 125 -14.91 7.54 5.03
CA LYS A 125 -14.71 9.00 4.96
C LYS A 125 -13.24 9.33 4.72
N LEU A 126 -12.35 8.69 5.46
CA LEU A 126 -10.91 8.89 5.33
C LEU A 126 -10.39 8.49 3.94
N SER A 127 -10.89 7.37 3.40
CA SER A 127 -10.61 6.91 2.03
C SER A 127 -10.91 8.02 1.02
N LYS A 128 -12.11 8.59 1.10
CA LYS A 128 -12.51 9.69 0.22
C LYS A 128 -11.56 10.88 0.35
N THR A 129 -11.24 11.31 1.57
CA THR A 129 -10.30 12.41 1.79
C THR A 129 -8.95 12.13 1.13
N TYR A 130 -8.37 10.94 1.31
CA TYR A 130 -7.08 10.59 0.70
C TYR A 130 -7.12 10.59 -0.83
N PHE A 131 -8.23 10.15 -1.41
CA PHE A 131 -8.38 10.07 -2.86
C PHE A 131 -8.75 11.39 -3.54
N ASP A 132 -9.24 12.36 -2.76
CA ASP A 132 -9.52 13.73 -3.18
C ASP A 132 -8.33 14.68 -2.95
N MET A 133 -7.31 14.26 -2.17
CA MET A 133 -6.10 15.06 -1.90
C MET A 133 -5.30 15.36 -3.18
N LYS A 134 -4.86 16.60 -3.29
CA LYS A 134 -3.91 17.04 -4.33
C LYS A 134 -2.48 16.70 -3.93
N GLU A 135 -1.59 16.64 -4.92
CA GLU A 135 -0.18 16.31 -4.69
C GLU A 135 0.49 17.26 -3.68
N LEU A 136 0.17 18.56 -3.70
CA LEU A 136 0.72 19.52 -2.73
C LEU A 136 0.32 19.21 -1.28
N GLU A 137 -0.90 18.72 -1.07
CA GLU A 137 -1.38 18.32 0.26
C GLU A 137 -0.69 17.03 0.71
N LEU A 138 -0.53 16.07 -0.21
CA LEU A 138 0.19 14.82 0.04
C LEU A 138 1.65 15.08 0.43
N GLN A 139 2.34 15.96 -0.31
CA GLN A 139 3.71 16.38 0.00
C GLN A 139 3.81 17.12 1.33
N SER A 140 2.82 17.93 1.67
CA SER A 140 2.74 18.59 2.97
C SER A 140 2.63 17.56 4.11
N LEU A 141 1.78 16.54 3.96
CA LEU A 141 1.60 15.46 4.93
C LEU A 141 2.85 14.57 5.07
N LEU A 142 3.57 14.32 3.97
CA LEU A 142 4.86 13.63 3.97
C LEU A 142 5.91 14.44 4.73
N LYS A 143 6.00 15.75 4.45
CA LYS A 143 6.96 16.67 5.09
C LYS A 143 6.78 16.75 6.61
N ILE A 144 5.54 16.76 7.09
CA ILE A 144 5.25 16.79 8.54
C ILE A 144 5.21 15.40 9.18
N GLY A 145 5.40 14.33 8.40
CA GLY A 145 5.45 12.95 8.88
C GLY A 145 4.10 12.38 9.34
N GLU A 146 2.98 12.96 8.90
CA GLU A 146 1.64 12.37 9.09
C GLU A 146 1.39 11.21 8.11
N LEU A 147 2.00 11.31 6.92
CA LEU A 147 2.14 10.21 5.99
C LEU A 147 3.62 9.87 5.81
N ILE A 148 3.88 8.59 5.56
CA ILE A 148 5.21 8.07 5.25
C ILE A 148 5.06 7.22 3.99
N GLU A 149 5.94 7.41 3.01
CA GLU A 149 5.99 6.58 1.81
C GLU A 149 6.66 5.23 2.12
N VAL A 150 6.16 4.16 1.53
CA VAL A 150 6.73 2.81 1.65
C VAL A 150 7.84 2.68 0.62
N LEU A 151 9.08 2.47 1.08
CA LEU A 151 10.29 2.52 0.25
C LEU A 151 10.67 1.19 -0.37
#